data_AF-E4PT60-F1
#
_entry.id   AF-E4PT60-F1
#
_cell.length_a   1.000
_cell.length_b   1.000
_cell.length_c   1.000
_cell.angle_alpha   90.00
_cell.angle_beta   90.00
_cell.angle_gamma   90.00
#
_symmetry.space_group_name_H-M   'P 1'
#
loop_
_entity.id
_entity.type
_entity.pdbx_description
1 polymer ?
#
loop_
_entity_poly.entity_id
_entity_poly.type
_entity_poly.pdbx_seq_one_letter_code
_entity_poly.pdbx_strand_id
1 'polypeptide(L)'
;MGNKITKQKLGSIIWESANKLRKNLEAHEYKDYILGMLLYKFLCEKQTNWLLSNGIWKSDLQYLDNKFDFSNFEFDNNTTLDSVEEIQEIKQSCIDANGYFIEYRNLFSSWIKNKNNFNIQNFQEAFNDFSASINEKYNYFI
;
A
#
# COMPACT_ATOMS: atom_id res chain seq x y z
N MET A 1 15.79 -6.29 -20.61
CA MET A 1 14.95 -5.32 -21.34
C MET A 1 13.55 -5.36 -20.75
N GLY A 2 13.17 -4.36 -19.95
CA GLY A 2 11.85 -4.32 -19.31
C GLY A 2 10.77 -4.03 -20.35
N ASN A 3 9.80 -4.94 -20.51
CA ASN A 3 8.63 -4.72 -21.37
C ASN A 3 7.84 -3.51 -20.87
N LYS A 4 8.08 -2.34 -21.48
CA LYS A 4 7.37 -1.10 -21.17
C LYS A 4 5.94 -1.23 -21.71
N ILE A 5 4.98 -1.42 -20.81
CA ILE A 5 3.56 -1.51 -21.18
C ILE A 5 3.11 -0.14 -21.72
N THR A 6 2.57 -0.12 -22.94
CA THR A 6 2.00 1.08 -23.56
C THR A 6 0.65 1.45 -22.93
N LYS A 7 0.32 2.75 -22.87
CA LYS A 7 -0.97 3.26 -22.31
C LYS A 7 -2.19 2.54 -22.90
N GLN A 8 -2.16 2.23 -24.20
CA GLN A 8 -3.21 1.48 -24.90
C GLN A 8 -3.33 0.04 -24.39
N LYS A 9 -2.20 -0.66 -24.23
CA LYS A 9 -2.17 -2.05 -23.74
C LYS A 9 -2.59 -2.15 -22.28
N LEU A 10 -2.24 -1.14 -21.47
CA LEU A 10 -2.74 -1.00 -20.09
C LEU A 10 -4.26 -0.80 -20.08
N GLY A 11 -4.77 0.09 -20.95
CA GLY A 11 -6.21 0.32 -21.11
C GLY A 11 -6.96 -0.96 -21.51
N SER A 12 -6.43 -1.73 -22.45
CA SER A 12 -7.01 -3.02 -22.86
C SER A 12 -7.04 -4.04 -21.71
N ILE A 13 -5.97 -4.16 -20.92
CA ILE A 13 -5.92 -5.07 -19.77
C ILE A 13 -6.95 -4.64 -18.70
N ILE A 14 -7.03 -3.35 -18.39
CA ILE A 14 -8.02 -2.82 -17.43
C ILE A 14 -9.44 -3.13 -17.92
N TRP A 15 -9.71 -2.93 -19.21
CA TRP A 15 -11.02 -3.17 -19.81
C TRP A 15 -11.39 -4.66 -19.85
N GLU A 16 -10.44 -5.55 -20.13
CA GLU A 16 -10.66 -7.00 -20.10
C GLU A 16 -10.90 -7.53 -18.67
N SER A 17 -10.13 -7.05 -17.69
CA SER A 17 -10.36 -7.35 -16.27
C SER A 17 -11.73 -6.85 -15.81
N ALA A 18 -12.18 -5.71 -16.35
CA ALA A 18 -13.50 -5.16 -16.09
C ALA A 18 -14.65 -6.01 -16.58
N ASN A 19 -14.61 -6.43 -17.83
CA ASN A 19 -15.67 -7.28 -18.37
C ASN A 19 -15.80 -8.62 -17.62
N LYS A 20 -14.69 -9.15 -17.09
CA LYS A 20 -14.70 -10.38 -16.28
C LYS A 20 -15.33 -10.18 -14.89
N LEU A 21 -15.12 -9.02 -14.27
CA LEU A 21 -15.60 -8.70 -12.91
C LEU A 21 -17.01 -8.07 -12.88
N ARG A 22 -17.45 -7.49 -14.00
CA ARG A 22 -18.70 -6.73 -14.12
C ARG A 22 -19.97 -7.53 -13.84
N LYS A 23 -19.93 -8.87 -13.74
CA LYS A 23 -21.08 -9.80 -13.77
C LYS A 23 -22.41 -9.25 -13.22
N ASN A 24 -22.42 -8.54 -12.08
CA ASN A 24 -23.62 -7.93 -11.47
C ASN A 24 -23.48 -6.43 -11.09
N LEU A 25 -22.48 -5.69 -11.58
CA LEU A 25 -22.25 -4.28 -11.24
C LEU A 25 -22.65 -3.35 -12.39
N GLU A 26 -23.33 -2.25 -12.06
CA GLU A 26 -23.62 -1.20 -13.03
C GLU A 26 -22.32 -0.51 -13.49
N ALA A 27 -22.32 0.01 -14.72
CA ALA A 27 -21.09 0.54 -15.35
C ALA A 27 -20.47 1.72 -14.56
N HIS A 28 -21.31 2.50 -13.88
CA HIS A 28 -20.89 3.65 -13.09
C HIS A 28 -20.25 3.23 -11.76
N GLU A 29 -20.83 2.26 -11.06
CA GLU A 29 -20.31 1.74 -9.79
C GLU A 29 -18.97 1.04 -9.98
N TYR A 30 -18.85 0.19 -11.00
CA TYR A 30 -17.61 -0.51 -11.31
C TYR A 30 -16.45 0.46 -11.57
N LYS A 31 -16.71 1.56 -12.28
CA LYS A 31 -15.71 2.59 -12.59
C LYS A 31 -15.11 3.18 -11.32
N ASP A 32 -15.94 3.52 -10.34
CA ASP A 32 -15.49 4.17 -9.12
C ASP A 32 -14.72 3.18 -8.22
N TYR A 33 -15.16 1.93 -8.13
CA TYR A 33 -14.45 0.88 -7.37
C TYR A 33 -13.07 0.55 -7.96
N ILE A 34 -12.97 0.43 -9.29
CA ILE A 34 -11.68 0.16 -9.94
C ILE A 34 -10.75 1.34 -9.85
N LEU A 35 -11.26 2.56 -10.04
CA LEU A 35 -10.43 3.74 -9.93
C LEU A 35 -9.88 3.87 -8.50
N GLY A 36 -10.70 3.62 -7.49
CA GLY A 36 -10.28 3.55 -6.09
C GLY A 36 -9.20 2.49 -5.85
N MET A 37 -9.39 1.26 -6.35
CA MET A 37 -8.36 0.20 -6.21
C MET A 37 -7.07 0.50 -6.96
N LEU A 38 -7.14 1.09 -8.16
CA LEU A 38 -5.97 1.50 -8.92
C LEU A 38 -5.21 2.63 -8.23
N LEU A 39 -5.93 3.61 -7.70
CA LEU A 39 -5.35 4.69 -6.89
C LEU A 39 -4.67 4.12 -5.65
N TYR A 40 -5.35 3.24 -4.90
CA TYR A 40 -4.78 2.61 -3.72
C TYR A 40 -3.51 1.81 -4.02
N LYS A 41 -3.52 1.02 -5.10
CA LYS A 41 -2.33 0.32 -5.59
C LYS A 41 -1.20 1.30 -5.92
N PHE A 42 -1.49 2.40 -6.60
CA PHE A 42 -0.51 3.44 -6.91
C PHE A 42 0.08 4.07 -5.64
N LEU A 43 -0.74 4.36 -4.63
CA LEU A 43 -0.30 4.91 -3.34
C LEU A 43 0.62 3.93 -2.60
N CYS A 44 0.28 2.64 -2.59
CA CYS A 44 1.14 1.58 -2.04
C CYS A 44 2.50 1.54 -2.75
N GLU A 45 2.51 1.58 -4.08
CA GLU A 45 3.74 1.54 -4.88
C GLU A 45 4.59 2.79 -4.67
N LYS A 46 3.98 3.97 -4.61
CA LYS A 46 4.67 5.24 -4.36
C LYS A 46 5.39 5.21 -3.01
N GLN A 47 4.68 4.81 -1.94
CA GLN A 47 5.27 4.68 -0.61
C GLN A 47 6.39 3.64 -0.58
N THR A 48 6.13 2.45 -1.14
CA THR A 48 7.14 1.37 -1.15
C THR A 48 8.40 1.82 -1.86
N ASN A 49 8.27 2.48 -3.02
CA ASN A 49 9.42 3.01 -3.76
C ASN A 49 10.17 4.08 -2.96
N TRP A 50 9.46 4.93 -2.23
CA TRP A 50 10.08 5.92 -1.35
C TRP A 50 10.87 5.24 -0.23
N LEU A 51 10.30 4.25 0.46
CA LEU A 51 10.98 3.50 1.52
C LEU A 51 12.26 2.81 1.01
N LEU A 52 12.16 2.11 -0.13
CA LEU A 52 13.32 1.45 -0.76
C LEU A 52 14.39 2.45 -1.19
N SER A 53 14.01 3.65 -1.64
CA SER A 53 14.96 4.69 -2.04
C SER A 53 15.65 5.35 -0.85
N ASN A 54 15.05 5.29 0.34
CA ASN A 54 15.64 5.76 1.61
C ASN A 54 16.43 4.67 2.34
N GLY A 55 16.77 3.57 1.66
CA GLY A 55 17.68 2.55 2.19
C GLY A 55 17.00 1.39 2.92
N ILE A 56 15.68 1.42 3.11
CA ILE A 56 14.95 0.33 3.77
C ILE A 56 14.93 -0.89 2.86
N TRP A 57 15.32 -2.06 3.39
CA TRP A 57 15.26 -3.29 2.59
C TRP A 57 13.83 -3.78 2.41
N LYS A 58 13.62 -4.48 1.29
CA LYS A 58 12.32 -5.08 0.98
C LYS A 58 11.88 -6.13 2.01
N SER A 59 12.84 -6.84 2.62
CA SER A 59 12.60 -7.77 3.73
C SER A 59 12.02 -7.06 4.96
N ASP A 60 12.43 -5.83 5.17
CA ASP A 60 12.22 -5.11 6.43
C ASP A 60 10.91 -4.34 6.44
N LEU A 61 10.29 -4.19 5.26
CA LEU A 61 8.95 -3.62 5.12
C LEU A 61 7.94 -4.30 6.05
N GLN A 62 8.12 -5.60 6.36
CA GLN A 62 7.23 -6.33 7.27
C GLN A 62 7.24 -5.82 8.71
N TYR A 63 8.33 -5.17 9.12
CA TYR A 63 8.48 -4.56 10.44
C TYR A 63 7.80 -3.18 10.50
N LEU A 64 7.48 -2.59 9.36
CA LEU A 64 6.69 -1.35 9.27
C LEU A 64 5.19 -1.65 9.38
N ASP A 65 4.83 -2.46 10.37
CA ASP A 65 3.47 -2.84 10.74
C ASP A 65 3.26 -2.62 12.24
N ASN A 66 2.27 -1.83 12.64
CA ASN A 66 1.98 -1.62 14.06
C ASN A 66 1.46 -2.89 14.79
N LYS A 67 1.09 -3.95 14.06
CA LYS A 67 0.74 -5.27 14.62
C LYS A 67 1.92 -6.23 14.67
N PHE A 68 3.12 -5.81 14.25
CA PHE A 68 4.32 -6.63 14.38
C PHE A 68 4.74 -6.72 15.86
N ASP A 69 5.00 -7.94 16.34
CA ASP A 69 5.46 -8.18 17.71
C ASP A 69 6.98 -8.12 17.77
N PHE A 70 7.50 -7.07 18.40
CA PHE A 70 8.93 -6.85 18.60
C PHE A 70 9.51 -7.55 19.84
N SER A 71 8.69 -8.24 20.66
CA SER A 71 9.13 -8.81 21.94
C SER A 71 10.28 -9.82 21.80
N ASN A 72 10.35 -10.52 20.67
CA ASN A 72 11.39 -11.51 20.35
C ASN A 72 12.19 -11.13 19.09
N PHE A 73 12.15 -9.86 18.70
CA PHE A 73 12.86 -9.39 17.52
C PHE A 73 14.24 -8.86 17.91
N GLU A 74 15.29 -9.35 17.25
CA GLU A 74 16.65 -8.86 17.42
C GLU A 74 17.02 -8.01 16.20
N PHE A 75 17.41 -6.77 16.46
CA PHE A 75 18.00 -5.90 15.46
C PHE A 75 19.46 -6.34 15.25
N ASP A 76 19.73 -6.90 14.08
CA ASP A 76 21.03 -7.46 13.70
C ASP A 76 21.40 -7.08 12.26
N ASN A 77 22.51 -7.62 11.74
CA ASN A 77 22.98 -7.34 10.39
C ASN A 77 22.05 -7.85 9.26
N ASN A 78 20.94 -8.53 9.58
CA ASN A 78 19.94 -8.99 8.61
C ASN A 78 18.77 -8.00 8.45
N THR A 79 18.81 -6.86 9.14
CA THR A 79 17.86 -5.76 9.01
C THR A 79 18.59 -4.43 8.80
N THR A 80 17.93 -3.49 8.11
CA THR A 80 18.34 -2.09 7.97
C THR A 80 17.87 -1.19 9.10
N LEU A 81 17.05 -1.74 9.97
CA LEU A 81 16.48 -1.06 11.13
C LEU A 81 17.35 -1.37 12.35
N ASP A 82 17.55 -0.36 13.19
CA ASP A 82 18.38 -0.41 14.39
C ASP A 82 17.52 -0.39 15.67
N SER A 83 16.30 0.15 15.62
CA SER A 83 15.40 0.19 16.78
C SER A 83 13.91 0.34 16.43
N VAL A 84 13.06 0.19 17.45
CA VAL A 84 11.61 0.48 17.33
C VAL A 84 11.36 1.98 17.17
N GLU A 85 12.19 2.82 17.79
CA GLU A 85 12.12 4.27 17.64
C GLU A 85 12.42 4.69 16.19
N GLU A 86 13.43 4.12 15.56
CA GLU A 86 13.76 4.40 14.16
C GLU A 86 12.61 4.02 13.21
N ILE A 87 11.91 2.92 13.48
CA ILE A 87 10.70 2.54 12.73
C ILE A 87 9.65 3.66 12.80
N GLN A 88 9.44 4.29 13.96
CA GLN A 88 8.51 5.42 14.08
C GLN A 88 9.01 6.64 13.31
N GLU A 89 10.31 6.94 13.36
CA GLU A 89 10.91 8.05 12.61
C GLU A 89 10.80 7.86 11.09
N ILE A 90 11.00 6.64 10.58
CA ILE A 90 10.82 6.28 9.17
C ILE A 90 9.35 6.46 8.77
N LYS A 91 8.41 5.99 9.60
CA LYS A 91 6.98 6.17 9.37
C LYS A 91 6.64 7.66 9.27
N GLN A 92 7.11 8.47 10.23
CA GLN A 92 6.87 9.91 10.23
C GLN A 92 7.49 10.60 9.01
N SER A 93 8.73 10.27 8.67
CA SER A 93 9.42 10.81 7.48
C SER A 93 8.68 10.46 6.18
N CYS A 94 8.09 9.25 6.11
CA CYS A 94 7.24 8.87 4.99
C CYS A 94 5.95 9.71 4.93
N ILE A 95 5.31 9.96 6.07
CA ILE A 95 4.12 10.82 6.17
C ILE A 95 4.47 12.24 5.72
N ASP A 96 5.61 12.78 6.13
CA ASP A 96 6.04 14.13 5.76
C ASP A 96 6.36 14.26 4.26
N ALA A 97 6.93 13.20 3.66
CA ALA A 97 7.28 13.19 2.24
C ALA A 97 6.09 12.87 1.32
N ASN A 98 5.24 11.91 1.70
CA ASN A 98 4.15 11.40 0.85
C ASN A 98 2.76 11.90 1.24
N GLY A 99 2.61 12.42 2.45
CA GLY A 99 1.34 12.87 3.04
C GLY A 99 0.55 11.79 3.77
N TYR A 100 1.04 10.55 3.80
CA TYR A 100 0.36 9.38 4.38
C TYR A 100 1.34 8.24 4.69
N PHE A 101 0.87 7.26 5.46
CA PHE A 101 1.56 5.98 5.65
C PHE A 101 0.57 4.79 5.64
N ILE A 102 0.88 3.78 4.84
CA ILE A 102 0.12 2.52 4.73
C ILE A 102 0.91 1.43 5.44
N GLU A 103 0.32 0.87 6.50
CA GLU A 103 0.88 -0.27 7.25
C GLU A 103 1.15 -1.47 6.33
N TYR A 104 2.20 -2.25 6.61
CA TYR A 104 2.62 -3.35 5.74
C TYR A 104 1.49 -4.33 5.39
N ARG A 105 0.69 -4.77 6.36
CA ARG A 105 -0.49 -5.65 6.13
C ARG A 105 -1.48 -5.09 5.12
N ASN A 106 -1.55 -3.77 4.99
CA ASN A 106 -2.49 -3.04 4.15
C ASN A 106 -1.91 -2.75 2.76
N LEU A 107 -0.63 -3.04 2.51
CA LEU A 107 -0.05 -2.87 1.18
C LEU A 107 -0.69 -3.84 0.18
N PHE A 108 -0.87 -3.36 -1.06
CA PHE A 108 -1.39 -4.18 -2.15
C PHE A 108 -0.58 -5.47 -2.35
N SER A 109 0.75 -5.41 -2.21
CA SER A 109 1.63 -6.60 -2.26
C SER A 109 1.32 -7.63 -1.18
N SER A 110 0.96 -7.18 0.01
CA SER A 110 0.62 -8.03 1.15
C SER A 110 -0.71 -8.73 0.93
N TRP A 111 -1.69 -8.04 0.35
CA TRP A 111 -2.95 -8.65 -0.06
C TRP A 111 -2.77 -9.72 -1.13
N ILE A 112 -1.92 -9.47 -2.13
CA ILE A 112 -1.61 -10.46 -3.17
C ILE A 112 -0.92 -11.69 -2.55
N LYS A 113 -0.01 -11.51 -1.59
CA LYS A 113 0.64 -12.61 -0.86
C LYS A 113 -0.36 -13.42 -0.03
N ASN A 114 -1.34 -12.74 0.58
CA ASN A 114 -2.36 -13.33 1.45
C ASN A 114 -3.74 -13.46 0.77
N LYS A 115 -3.79 -13.64 -0.56
CA LYS A 115 -5.02 -13.56 -1.37
C LYS A 115 -6.18 -14.45 -0.88
N ASN A 116 -5.87 -15.58 -0.26
CA ASN A 116 -6.87 -16.54 0.22
C ASN A 116 -7.60 -16.07 1.49
N ASN A 117 -6.97 -15.15 2.25
CA ASN A 117 -7.50 -14.63 3.50
C ASN A 117 -7.96 -13.18 3.37
N PHE A 118 -7.72 -12.54 2.22
CA PHE A 118 -8.14 -11.18 1.95
C PHE A 118 -9.64 -11.10 1.69
N ASN A 119 -10.32 -10.22 2.43
CA ASN A 119 -11.75 -10.00 2.30
C ASN A 119 -12.09 -8.49 2.40
N ILE A 120 -13.38 -8.16 2.28
CA ILE A 120 -13.85 -6.77 2.31
C ILE A 120 -13.55 -6.06 3.64
N GLN A 121 -13.53 -6.79 4.75
CA GLN A 121 -13.18 -6.24 6.07
C GLN A 121 -11.75 -5.70 6.06
N ASN A 122 -10.81 -6.46 5.49
CA ASN A 122 -9.41 -6.01 5.38
C ASN A 122 -9.28 -4.73 4.54
N PHE A 123 -10.10 -4.60 3.50
CA PHE A 123 -10.12 -3.38 2.68
C PHE A 123 -10.66 -2.18 3.46
N GLN A 124 -11.76 -2.36 4.20
CA GLN A 124 -12.35 -1.30 5.02
C GLN A 124 -11.40 -0.85 6.14
N GLU A 125 -10.78 -1.81 6.84
CA GLU A 125 -9.76 -1.53 7.86
C GLU A 125 -8.60 -0.73 7.26
N ALA A 126 -8.09 -1.17 6.11
CA ALA A 126 -6.99 -0.48 5.43
C ALA A 126 -7.35 0.94 5.00
N PHE A 127 -8.57 1.18 4.54
CA PHE A 127 -9.03 2.51 4.16
C PHE A 127 -9.18 3.43 5.37
N ASN A 128 -9.67 2.90 6.49
CA ASN A 128 -9.76 3.65 7.74
C ASN A 128 -8.37 3.99 8.28
N ASP A 129 -7.46 3.00 8.29
CA ASP A 129 -6.06 3.19 8.70
C ASP A 129 -5.37 4.23 7.81
N PHE A 130 -5.57 4.16 6.49
CA PHE A 130 -5.05 5.14 5.54
C PHE A 130 -5.61 6.54 5.80
N SER A 131 -6.93 6.67 5.98
CA SER A 131 -7.56 7.97 6.22
C SER A 131 -7.05 8.61 7.52
N ALA A 132 -6.80 7.79 8.55
CA ALA A 132 -6.23 8.25 9.82
C ALA A 132 -4.74 8.62 9.72
N SER A 133 -4.00 8.09 8.74
CA SER A 133 -2.57 8.38 8.56
C SER A 133 -2.28 9.59 7.68
N ILE A 134 -3.31 10.22 7.11
CA ILE A 134 -3.16 11.45 6.30
C ILE A 134 -2.67 12.59 7.20
N ASN A 135 -1.57 13.22 6.80
CA ASN A 135 -0.99 14.35 7.53
C ASN A 135 -2.02 15.49 7.67
N GLU A 136 -2.15 16.08 8.86
CA GLU A 136 -3.09 17.17 9.16
C GLU A 136 -3.00 18.35 8.18
N LYS A 137 -1.83 18.58 7.58
CA LYS A 137 -1.63 19.60 6.54
C LYS A 137 -2.55 19.41 5.32
N TYR A 138 -3.09 18.22 5.10
CA TYR A 138 -4.00 17.88 4.00
C TYR A 138 -5.46 17.68 4.44
N ASN A 139 -5.80 17.86 5.73
CA ASN A 139 -7.17 17.70 6.25
C ASN A 139 -8.19 18.74 5.72
N TYR A 140 -7.74 19.78 5.01
CA TYR A 140 -8.61 20.81 4.44
C TYR A 140 -9.21 20.44 3.05
N PHE A 141 -8.87 19.27 2.49
CA PHE A 141 -9.29 18.85 1.15
C PHE A 141 -10.22 17.63 1.11
N ILE A 142 -10.72 17.18 2.26
CA ILE A 142 -11.68 16.07 2.40
C ILE A 142 -13.03 16.62 2.86
#